data_AF-A0A2E3PNS1-F1
#
_entry.id   AF-A0A2E3PNS1-F1
#
_cell.length_a   1.000
_cell.length_b   1.000
_cell.length_c   1.000
_cell.angle_alpha   90.00
_cell.angle_beta   90.00
_cell.angle_gamma   90.00
#
_symmetry.space_group_name_H-M   'P 1'
#
loop_
_entity.id
_entity.type
_entity.pdbx_description
1 polymer ?
#
loop_
_entity_poly.entity_id
_entity_poly.type
_entity_poly.pdbx_seq_one_letter_code
_entity_poly.pdbx_strand_id
1 'polypeptide(L)'
;MSGYDIRKLALTPAQKILSEVATAHGLTVADLRGRSRVTLIVHARQEARYRLVVELGWSTPRIGSLLRRDASTVAHGIGAHCLRAGISAPRPAMEARAARYDTAGAG
;
A
#
# COMPACT_ATOMS: atom_id res chain seq x y z
N MET A 1 -35.33 -1.72 1.82
CA MET A 1 -34.03 -1.02 1.74
C MET A 1 -33.12 -1.62 2.80
N SER A 2 -32.01 -2.21 2.37
CA SER A 2 -31.15 -3.12 3.15
C SER A 2 -30.64 -2.47 4.45
N GLY A 3 -30.85 -3.15 5.57
CA GLY A 3 -30.30 -2.78 6.86
C GLY A 3 -28.78 -2.70 6.80
N TYR A 4 -28.24 -1.52 7.07
CA TYR A 4 -26.82 -1.33 7.28
C TYR A 4 -26.51 -1.78 8.70
N ASP A 5 -25.82 -2.90 8.85
CA ASP A 5 -25.38 -3.40 10.15
C ASP A 5 -24.37 -2.42 10.75
N ILE A 6 -24.80 -1.66 11.75
CA ILE A 6 -23.97 -0.66 12.45
C ILE A 6 -22.76 -1.29 13.14
N ARG A 7 -22.77 -2.61 13.41
CA ARG A 7 -21.62 -3.34 13.98
C ARG A 7 -20.52 -3.58 12.94
N LYS A 8 -20.83 -3.47 11.63
CA LYS A 8 -19.86 -3.48 10.53
C LYS A 8 -19.25 -2.10 10.22
N LEU A 9 -19.61 -1.03 10.94
CA LEU A 9 -19.10 0.33 10.70
C LEU A 9 -17.67 0.56 11.22
N ALA A 10 -17.10 -0.38 11.96
CA ALA A 10 -15.71 -0.29 12.37
C ALA A 10 -14.80 -0.48 11.14
N LEU A 11 -14.18 0.61 10.67
CA LEU A 11 -13.16 0.54 9.63
C LEU A 11 -12.05 -0.39 10.09
N THR A 12 -11.66 -1.35 9.25
CA THR A 12 -10.46 -2.14 9.51
C THR A 12 -9.24 -1.21 9.56
N PRO A 13 -8.15 -1.54 10.26
CA PRO A 13 -6.95 -0.70 10.31
C PRO A 13 -6.46 -0.26 8.93
N ALA A 14 -6.51 -1.16 7.93
CA ALA A 14 -6.15 -0.81 6.56
C ALA A 14 -7.12 0.19 5.89
N GLN A 15 -8.43 0.10 6.17
CA GLN A 15 -9.41 1.05 5.65
C GLN A 15 -9.22 2.43 6.30
N LYS A 16 -8.86 2.46 7.58
CA LYS A 16 -8.50 3.69 8.30
C LYS A 16 -7.29 4.36 7.65
N ILE A 17 -6.19 3.64 7.41
CA ILE A 17 -5.00 4.17 6.73
C ILE A 17 -5.36 4.71 5.34
N LEU A 18 -6.12 3.94 4.54
CA LEU A 18 -6.53 4.39 3.21
C LEU A 18 -7.39 5.66 3.27
N SER A 19 -8.29 5.76 4.24
CA SER A 19 -9.12 6.95 4.44
C SER A 19 -8.27 8.16 4.81
N GLU A 20 -7.34 8.01 5.75
CA GLU A 20 -6.46 9.09 6.19
C GLU A 20 -5.58 9.62 5.05
N VAL A 21 -4.97 8.71 4.28
CA VAL A 21 -4.14 9.08 3.12
C VAL A 21 -5.00 9.74 2.03
N ALA A 22 -6.20 9.24 1.78
CA ALA A 22 -7.10 9.85 0.81
C ALA A 22 -7.44 11.29 1.23
N THR A 23 -7.85 11.49 2.49
CA THR A 23 -8.15 12.82 3.04
C THR A 23 -6.96 13.76 2.98
N ALA A 24 -5.76 13.30 3.36
CA ALA A 24 -4.55 14.13 3.35
C ALA A 24 -4.18 14.64 1.95
N HIS A 25 -4.56 13.92 0.89
CA HIS A 25 -4.30 14.28 -0.50
C HIS A 25 -5.51 14.89 -1.22
N GLY A 26 -6.65 15.09 -0.54
CA GLY A 26 -7.90 15.57 -1.15
C GLY A 26 -8.52 14.59 -2.15
N LEU A 27 -8.32 13.28 -1.93
CA LEU A 27 -8.79 12.19 -2.79
C LEU A 27 -9.82 11.32 -2.06
N THR A 28 -10.43 10.39 -2.79
CA THR A 28 -11.25 9.32 -2.21
C THR A 28 -10.48 7.99 -2.14
N VAL A 29 -10.92 7.07 -1.28
CA VAL A 29 -10.39 5.69 -1.25
C VAL A 29 -10.58 5.00 -2.61
N ALA A 30 -11.62 5.35 -3.36
CA ALA A 30 -11.84 4.83 -4.71
C ALA A 30 -10.73 5.28 -5.68
N ASP A 31 -10.24 6.52 -5.56
CA ASP A 31 -9.12 7.02 -6.38
C ASP A 31 -7.82 6.27 -6.10
N LEU A 32 -7.54 5.99 -4.82
CA LEU A 32 -6.39 5.18 -4.40
C LEU A 32 -6.44 3.77 -4.98
N ARG A 33 -7.63 3.17 -5.10
CA ARG A 33 -7.84 1.83 -5.69
C ARG A 33 -8.02 1.84 -7.21
N GLY A 34 -8.24 3.02 -7.79
CA GLY A 34 -8.47 3.23 -9.21
C GLY A 34 -7.24 2.99 -10.09
N ARG A 35 -7.45 3.09 -11.41
CA ARG A 35 -6.38 2.92 -12.41
C ARG A 35 -5.69 4.23 -12.80
N SER A 36 -6.20 5.38 -12.35
CA SER A 36 -5.61 6.69 -12.68
C SER A 36 -4.13 6.76 -12.29
N ARG A 37 -3.36 7.39 -13.18
CA ARG A 37 -1.91 7.59 -13.10
C ARG A 37 -1.53 9.06 -12.91
N VAL A 38 -2.51 9.93 -12.62
CA VAL A 38 -2.24 11.33 -12.25
C VAL A 38 -1.26 11.36 -11.08
N THR A 39 -0.25 12.22 -11.15
CA THR A 39 0.88 12.29 -10.21
C THR A 39 0.42 12.34 -8.74
N LEU A 40 -0.58 13.17 -8.43
CA LEU A 40 -1.17 13.27 -7.10
C LEU A 40 -1.69 11.91 -6.59
N ILE A 41 -2.49 11.20 -7.39
CA ILE A 41 -3.04 9.89 -7.05
C ILE A 41 -1.93 8.84 -6.91
N VAL A 42 -0.90 8.92 -7.76
CA VAL A 42 0.27 8.02 -7.68
C VAL A 42 1.01 8.22 -6.37
N HIS A 43 1.26 9.47 -5.96
CA HIS A 43 1.95 9.80 -4.72
C HIS A 43 1.16 9.33 -3.49
N ALA A 44 -0.14 9.63 -3.43
CA ALA A 44 -1.02 9.18 -2.36
C ALA A 44 -1.04 7.64 -2.26
N ARG A 45 -1.12 6.93 -3.40
CA ARG A 45 -1.09 5.47 -3.41
C ARG A 45 0.26 4.90 -2.94
N GLN A 46 1.36 5.59 -3.23
CA GLN A 46 2.70 5.19 -2.81
C GLN A 46 2.87 5.36 -1.29
N GLU A 47 2.36 6.45 -0.72
CA GLU A 47 2.28 6.66 0.73
C GLU A 47 1.42 5.60 1.43
N ALA A 48 0.23 5.32 0.90
CA ALA A 48 -0.64 4.28 1.46
C ALA A 48 0.05 2.92 1.56
N ARG A 49 0.83 2.54 0.53
CA ARG A 49 1.61 1.28 0.55
C ARG A 49 2.68 1.30 1.64
N TYR A 50 3.41 2.41 1.77
CA TYR A 50 4.41 2.58 2.82
C TYR A 50 3.80 2.45 4.22
N ARG A 51 2.70 3.17 4.49
CA ARG A 51 1.99 3.12 5.77
C ARG A 51 1.44 1.73 6.09
N LEU A 52 0.89 1.02 5.11
CA LEU A 52 0.43 -0.37 5.28
C LEU A 52 1.56 -1.34 5.66
N VAL A 53 2.79 -1.11 5.18
CA VAL A 53 3.96 -1.90 5.59
C VAL A 53 4.40 -1.52 6.99
N VAL A 54 4.60 -0.22 7.26
CA VAL A 54 5.21 0.25 8.51
C VAL A 54 4.27 0.12 9.70
N GLU A 55 2.98 0.42 9.54
CA GLU A 55 2.01 0.41 10.64
C GLU A 55 1.40 -0.97 10.88
N LEU A 56 1.20 -1.77 9.82
CA LEU A 56 0.50 -3.06 9.93
C LEU A 56 1.38 -4.27 9.63
N GLY A 57 2.63 -4.09 9.19
CA GLY A 57 3.51 -5.20 8.81
C GLY A 57 3.04 -5.99 7.59
N TRP A 58 2.21 -5.41 6.71
CA TRP A 58 1.63 -6.15 5.60
C TRP A 58 2.66 -6.47 4.50
N SER A 59 2.55 -7.66 3.93
CA SER A 59 3.37 -8.07 2.78
C SER A 59 2.92 -7.39 1.48
N THR A 60 3.85 -7.23 0.53
CA THR A 60 3.56 -6.61 -0.77
C THR A 60 2.46 -7.32 -1.58
N PRO A 61 2.32 -8.68 -1.56
CA PRO A 61 1.20 -9.34 -2.23
C PRO A 61 -0.15 -9.00 -1.57
N ARG A 62 -0.22 -8.95 -0.24
CA ARG A 62 -1.44 -8.62 0.50
C ARG A 62 -1.90 -7.19 0.20
N ILE A 63 -0.96 -6.24 0.19
CA ILE A 63 -1.22 -4.85 -0.20
C ILE A 63 -1.66 -4.77 -1.66
N GLY A 64 -1.02 -5.56 -2.52
CA GLY A 64 -1.38 -5.68 -3.93
C GLY A 64 -2.83 -6.10 -4.13
N SER A 65 -3.30 -7.12 -3.40
CA SER A 65 -4.70 -7.55 -3.42
C SER A 65 -5.66 -6.46 -2.97
N LEU A 66 -5.33 -5.72 -1.89
CA LEU A 66 -6.16 -4.61 -1.40
C LEU A 66 -6.30 -3.48 -2.43
N LEU A 67 -5.18 -3.09 -3.05
CA LEU A 67 -5.09 -1.98 -3.99
C LEU A 67 -5.27 -2.38 -5.46
N ARG A 68 -5.52 -3.67 -5.75
CA ARG A 68 -5.63 -4.25 -7.10
C ARG A 68 -4.39 -3.97 -7.96
N ARG A 69 -3.20 -4.28 -7.44
CA ARG A 69 -1.90 -4.07 -8.10
C ARG A 69 -0.96 -5.23 -7.88
N ASP A 70 -0.04 -5.44 -8.82
CA ASP A 70 1.03 -6.41 -8.67
C ASP A 70 1.95 -6.08 -7.50
N ALA A 71 2.42 -7.12 -6.82
CA ALA A 71 3.33 -6.99 -5.68
C ALA A 71 4.62 -6.23 -6.04
N SER A 72 5.12 -6.38 -7.26
CA SER A 72 6.27 -5.62 -7.80
C SER A 72 5.98 -4.12 -7.90
N THR A 73 4.76 -3.75 -8.35
CA THR A 73 4.30 -2.36 -8.39
C THR A 73 4.18 -1.76 -7.00
N VAL A 74 3.76 -2.57 -6.02
CA VAL A 74 3.70 -2.15 -4.61
C VAL A 74 5.10 -1.84 -4.10
N ALA A 75 6.05 -2.78 -4.25
CA ALA A 75 7.44 -2.62 -3.81
C ALA A 75 8.11 -1.40 -4.45
N HIS A 76 8.00 -1.24 -5.78
CA HIS A 76 8.52 -0.07 -6.48
C HIS A 76 7.90 1.23 -5.96
N GLY A 77 6.60 1.21 -5.67
CA GLY A 77 5.91 2.37 -5.11
C GLY A 77 6.39 2.78 -3.72
N ILE A 78 6.68 1.82 -2.85
CA ILE A 78 7.22 2.09 -1.51
C ILE A 78 8.59 2.76 -1.64
N GLY A 79 9.49 2.21 -2.46
CA GLY A 79 10.81 2.80 -2.70
C GLY A 79 10.73 4.23 -3.22
N ALA A 80 9.82 4.50 -4.17
CA ALA A 80 9.61 5.85 -4.70
C ALA A 80 9.07 6.83 -3.64
N HIS A 81 8.22 6.38 -2.71
CA HIS A 81 7.77 7.20 -1.59
C HIS A 81 8.92 7.51 -0.63
N CYS A 82 9.68 6.50 -0.21
CA CYS A 82 10.84 6.65 0.66
C CYS A 82 11.87 7.63 0.08
N LEU A 83 12.20 7.51 -1.21
CA LEU A 83 13.12 8.42 -1.89
C LEU A 83 12.64 9.87 -1.87
N ARG A 84 11.35 10.12 -2.17
CA ARG A 84 10.79 11.48 -2.17
C ARG A 84 10.61 12.06 -0.77
N ALA A 85 10.30 11.22 0.21
CA ALA A 85 10.12 11.63 1.59
C ALA A 85 11.44 11.78 2.36
N GLY A 86 12.57 11.35 1.78
CA GLY A 86 13.87 11.31 2.48
C GLY A 86 13.91 10.28 3.61
N ILE A 87 13.07 9.24 3.55
CA ILE A 87 12.94 8.22 4.60
C ILE A 87 13.67 6.95 4.15
N SER A 88 14.39 6.29 5.06
CA SER A 88 15.00 4.99 4.78
C SER A 88 13.94 3.90 4.56
N ALA A 89 14.11 3.08 3.53
CA ALA A 89 13.11 2.07 3.16
C ALA A 89 12.94 1.03 4.29
N PRO A 90 11.69 0.63 4.62
CA PRO A 90 11.46 -0.34 5.67
C PRO A 90 12.04 -1.71 5.27
N ARG A 91 12.82 -2.33 6.18
CA ARG A 91 13.48 -3.64 6.01
C ARG A 91 12.61 -4.74 5.35
N PRO A 92 11.31 -4.93 5.69
CA PRO A 92 10.48 -5.95 5.03
C PRO A 92 10.18 -5.69 3.54
N ALA A 93 10.36 -4.45 3.03
CA ALA A 93 10.24 -4.17 1.60
C ALA A 93 11.49 -4.58 0.79
N MET A 94 12.67 -4.61 1.42
CA MET A 94 13.92 -5.05 0.78
C MET A 94 14.06 -6.57 0.78
N GLU A 95 13.68 -7.25 1.88
CA GLU A 95 13.77 -8.71 2.01
C GLU A 95 12.90 -9.46 0.98
N ALA A 96 11.75 -8.91 0.59
CA ALA A 96 10.89 -9.52 -0.44
C ALA A 96 11.53 -9.58 -1.84
N ARG A 97 12.58 -8.76 -2.10
CA ARG A 97 13.37 -8.81 -3.34
C ARG A 97 14.59 -9.72 -3.18
N ALA A 98 15.19 -9.80 -2.00
CA ALA A 98 16.29 -10.72 -1.70
C ALA A 98 15.84 -12.18 -1.66
N ALA A 99 14.72 -12.48 -1.01
CA ALA A 99 14.21 -13.84 -0.84
C ALA A 99 13.84 -14.56 -2.15
N ARG A 100 13.53 -13.81 -3.22
CA ARG A 100 13.26 -14.39 -4.55
C ARG A 100 14.52 -14.79 -5.32
N TYR A 101 15.69 -14.28 -4.94
CA TYR A 101 16.97 -14.67 -5.53
C TYR A 101 17.68 -15.78 -4.75
N ASP A 102 17.39 -15.92 -3.45
CA ASP A 102 18.06 -16.90 -2.59
C ASP A 102 17.56 -18.35 -2.77
N THR A 103 16.34 -18.54 -3.30
CA THR A 103 15.79 -19.87 -3.58
C THR A 103 16.10 -20.41 -5.00
N ALA A 104 16.87 -19.68 -5.81
CA ALA A 104 17.27 -20.10 -7.16
C ALA A 104 18.74 -20.56 -7.25
N GLY A 105 19.43 -20.77 -6.12
CA GLY A 105 20.87 -21.04 -6.07
C GLY A 105 21.31 -22.23 -5.22
N ALA A 106 20.42 -23.17 -4.89
CA ALA A 106 20.81 -24.46 -4.29
C ALA A 106 20.76 -25.55 -5.36
N GLY A 107 21.82 -25.59 -6.17
CA GLY A 107 22.21 -26.75 -6.98
C GLY A 107 23.11 -27.67 -6.19
#